data_AF-A0A178UE24-F1
#
_entry.id   AF-A0A178UE24-F1
#
_cell.length_a   1.000
_cell.length_b   1.000
_cell.length_c   1.000
_cell.angle_alpha   90.00
_cell.angle_beta   90.00
_cell.angle_gamma   90.00
#
_symmetry.space_group_name_H-M   'P 1'
#
loop_
_entity.id
_entity.type
_entity.pdbx_description
1 polymer ?
#
loop_
_entity_poly.entity_id
_entity_poly.type
_entity_poly.pdbx_seq_one_letter_code
_entity_poly.pdbx_strand_id
1 'polypeptide(L)'
;MGKRATYGAGHVDPIAATNPGLVYEMDKADHIAFLCGLNYTADTLALIAGETITCTKENKTLPRNLNYPSMSAQLPRSESSLTVTFNRTVTNVGTPNSTYKSKVVLNQGSKLNVKVTPSVLSFKTVSEKKSFTVTVTGSDSDPKLPSSANLIWSDGTHNVRSPIVIYIDGAY
;
A
#
# COMPACT_ATOMS: atom_id res chain seq x y z
N MET A 1 6.96 25.71 -1.10
CA MET A 1 7.40 24.78 -0.03
C MET A 1 6.98 23.36 -0.43
N GLY A 2 7.84 22.64 -1.14
CA GLY A 2 7.53 21.32 -1.70
C GLY A 2 7.51 20.26 -0.61
N LYS A 3 6.38 19.59 -0.39
CA LYS A 3 6.30 18.48 0.56
C LYS A 3 7.08 17.29 0.00
N ARG A 4 8.32 17.14 0.46
CA ARG A 4 8.99 15.83 0.53
C ARG A 4 8.12 14.89 1.38
N ALA A 5 8.25 13.58 1.23
CA ALA A 5 7.59 12.62 2.11
C ALA A 5 8.15 12.76 3.54
N THR A 6 7.57 13.65 4.35
CA THR A 6 8.16 14.07 5.64
C THR A 6 7.57 13.38 6.86
N TYR A 7 6.32 12.88 6.79
CA TYR A 7 5.61 12.38 7.98
C TYR A 7 4.80 11.09 7.75
N GLY A 8 5.01 10.38 6.63
CA GLY A 8 4.34 9.10 6.36
C GLY A 8 2.80 9.19 6.42
N ALA A 9 2.20 8.38 7.30
CA ALA A 9 0.75 8.38 7.52
C ALA A 9 0.23 9.63 8.26
N GLY A 10 1.10 10.44 8.87
CA GLY A 10 0.69 11.63 9.63
C GLY A 10 0.98 11.50 11.12
N HIS A 11 0.46 12.44 11.90
CA HIS A 11 0.58 12.42 13.35
C HIS A 11 -0.30 11.32 13.95
N VAL A 12 0.16 10.73 15.05
CA VAL A 12 -0.56 9.64 15.73
C VAL A 12 -1.88 10.15 16.31
N ASP A 13 -2.94 9.35 16.16
CA ASP A 13 -4.19 9.49 16.91
C ASP A 13 -4.36 8.23 17.77
N PRO A 14 -3.97 8.28 19.06
CA PRO A 14 -4.02 7.11 19.93
C PRO A 14 -5.43 6.58 20.17
N ILE A 15 -6.43 7.46 20.21
CA ILE A 15 -7.82 7.07 20.49
C ILE A 15 -8.37 6.30 19.29
N ALA A 16 -8.22 6.83 18.08
CA ALA A 16 -8.64 6.15 16.87
C ALA A 16 -7.88 4.83 16.64
N ALA A 17 -6.62 4.74 17.07
CA ALA A 17 -5.80 3.53 16.92
C ALA A 17 -6.28 2.33 17.77
N THR A 18 -7.03 2.56 18.86
CA THR A 18 -7.57 1.48 19.69
C THR A 18 -8.69 0.69 19.01
N ASN A 19 -9.41 1.33 18.09
CA ASN A 19 -10.46 0.70 17.28
C ASN A 19 -10.39 1.24 15.84
N PRO A 20 -9.48 0.69 15.02
CA PRO A 20 -9.22 1.22 13.68
C PRO A 20 -10.26 0.79 12.63
N GLY A 21 -11.14 -0.17 12.94
CA GLY A 21 -12.09 -0.77 11.99
C GLY A 21 -11.45 -1.81 11.06
N LEU A 22 -10.44 -1.43 10.27
CA LEU A 22 -9.70 -2.35 9.40
C LEU A 22 -8.20 -2.32 9.68
N VAL A 23 -7.55 -3.47 9.53
CA VAL A 23 -6.08 -3.61 9.63
C VAL A 23 -5.50 -4.32 8.42
N TYR A 24 -4.23 -4.01 8.12
CA TYR A 24 -3.45 -4.69 7.11
C TYR A 24 -2.53 -5.69 7.81
N GLU A 25 -2.95 -6.95 7.88
CA GLU A 25 -2.17 -8.01 8.52
C GLU A 25 -1.06 -8.50 7.60
N MET A 26 0.09 -8.80 8.18
CA MET A 26 1.23 -9.45 7.55
C MET A 26 1.87 -10.40 8.54
N ASP A 27 2.42 -11.51 8.05
CA ASP A 27 3.17 -12.47 8.85
C ASP A 27 4.62 -12.65 8.36
N LYS A 28 5.35 -13.60 8.97
CA LYS A 28 6.73 -13.91 8.60
C LYS A 28 6.84 -14.33 7.13
N ALA A 29 5.87 -15.09 6.62
CA ALA A 29 5.89 -15.57 5.23
C ALA A 29 5.72 -14.42 4.24
N ASP A 30 4.88 -13.42 4.56
CA ASP A 30 4.76 -12.20 3.75
C ASP A 30 6.10 -11.43 3.65
N HIS A 31 6.82 -11.33 4.76
CA HIS A 31 8.14 -10.69 4.80
C HIS A 31 9.19 -11.49 4.01
N ILE A 32 9.20 -12.82 4.14
CA ILE A 32 10.07 -13.69 3.34
C ILE A 32 9.77 -13.49 1.84
N ALA A 33 8.49 -13.47 1.46
CA ALA A 33 8.10 -13.29 0.08
C ALA A 33 8.49 -11.93 -0.50
N PHE A 34 8.43 -10.89 0.33
CA PHE A 34 8.92 -9.56 0.00
C PHE A 34 10.44 -9.54 -0.23
N LEU A 35 11.23 -10.17 0.65
CA LEU A 35 12.69 -10.24 0.51
C LEU A 35 13.11 -11.09 -0.71
N CYS A 36 12.42 -12.20 -0.96
CA CYS A 36 12.54 -12.96 -2.21
C CYS A 36 12.19 -12.09 -3.44
N GLY A 37 11.19 -11.22 -3.30
CA GLY A 37 10.79 -10.20 -4.27
C GLY A 37 11.93 -9.26 -4.67
N LEU A 38 12.78 -8.93 -3.71
CA LEU A 38 13.94 -8.06 -3.85
C LEU A 38 15.21 -8.79 -4.34
N ASN A 39 15.14 -10.10 -4.64
CA ASN A 39 16.26 -10.94 -5.06
C ASN A 39 17.39 -11.06 -4.02
N TYR A 40 17.05 -11.13 -2.73
CA TYR A 40 18.04 -11.45 -1.69
C TYR A 40 18.60 -12.87 -1.90
N THR A 41 19.89 -13.05 -1.60
CA THR A 41 20.55 -14.37 -1.70
C THR A 41 20.12 -15.29 -0.55
N ALA A 42 20.21 -16.60 -0.76
CA ALA A 42 19.86 -17.59 0.26
C ALA A 42 20.65 -17.40 1.57
N ASP A 43 21.95 -17.08 1.48
CA ASP A 43 22.79 -16.84 2.65
C ASP A 43 22.34 -15.61 3.45
N THR A 44 21.98 -14.52 2.75
CA THR A 44 21.50 -13.29 3.40
C THR A 44 20.13 -13.52 4.03
N LEU A 45 19.24 -14.23 3.35
CA LEU A 45 17.92 -14.60 3.88
C LEU A 45 18.05 -15.49 5.11
N ALA A 46 18.97 -16.45 5.12
CA ALA A 46 19.20 -17.32 6.26
C ALA A 46 19.63 -16.53 7.51
N LEU A 47 20.49 -15.53 7.32
CA LEU A 47 20.90 -14.63 8.40
C LEU A 47 19.74 -13.77 8.94
N ILE A 48 18.88 -13.26 8.06
CA ILE A 48 17.75 -12.40 8.45
C ILE A 48 16.61 -13.20 9.08
N ALA A 49 16.24 -14.34 8.48
CA ALA A 49 15.08 -15.15 8.87
C ALA A 49 15.39 -16.14 10.00
N GLY A 50 16.67 -16.40 10.26
CA GLY A 50 17.16 -17.39 11.22
C GLY A 50 17.01 -18.84 10.77
N GLU A 51 16.67 -19.08 9.50
CA GLU A 51 16.45 -20.42 8.93
C GLU A 51 16.78 -20.45 7.43
N THR A 52 17.12 -21.61 6.90
CA THR A 52 17.41 -21.75 5.47
C THR A 52 16.13 -21.60 4.64
N ILE A 53 16.06 -20.54 3.85
CA ILE A 53 14.94 -20.26 2.94
C ILE A 53 15.41 -20.35 1.49
N THR A 54 14.62 -21.03 0.66
CA THR A 54 14.80 -21.04 -0.80
C THR A 54 13.69 -20.25 -1.46
N CYS A 55 14.04 -19.21 -2.22
CA CYS A 55 13.05 -18.47 -3.00
C CYS A 55 12.65 -19.26 -4.25
N THR A 56 11.37 -19.58 -4.37
CA THR A 56 10.72 -20.16 -5.55
C THR A 56 9.87 -19.10 -6.25
N LYS A 57 9.22 -19.47 -7.37
CA LYS A 57 8.31 -18.53 -8.05
C LYS A 57 7.05 -18.28 -7.23
N GLU A 58 6.62 -19.26 -6.45
CA GLU A 58 5.39 -19.27 -5.67
C GLU A 58 5.51 -18.44 -4.38
N ASN A 59 6.70 -18.42 -3.77
CA ASN A 59 6.95 -17.65 -2.55
C ASN A 59 7.53 -16.26 -2.82
N LYS A 60 7.48 -15.76 -4.06
CA LYS A 60 7.96 -14.44 -4.43
C LYS A 60 6.79 -13.50 -4.72
N THR A 61 6.82 -12.30 -4.15
CA THR A 61 5.88 -11.23 -4.52
C THR A 61 6.62 -10.00 -5.03
N LEU A 62 5.92 -9.14 -5.77
CA LEU A 62 6.49 -7.83 -6.10
C LEU A 62 6.64 -7.02 -4.80
N PRO A 63 7.78 -6.34 -4.55
CA PRO A 63 7.99 -5.61 -3.31
C PRO A 63 6.86 -4.63 -2.94
N ARG A 64 6.27 -3.96 -3.95
CA ARG A 64 5.12 -3.05 -3.79
C ARG A 64 3.81 -3.72 -3.32
N ASN A 65 3.72 -5.04 -3.43
CA ASN A 65 2.55 -5.85 -3.06
C ASN A 65 2.65 -6.45 -1.65
N LEU A 66 3.70 -6.17 -0.88
CA LEU A 66 3.65 -6.39 0.57
C LEU A 66 2.39 -5.70 1.11
N ASN A 67 1.66 -6.38 2.00
CA ASN A 67 0.36 -5.91 2.50
C ASN A 67 0.50 -4.77 3.52
N TYR A 68 1.20 -3.71 3.14
CA TYR A 68 1.56 -2.59 3.99
C TYR A 68 0.49 -1.49 3.94
N PRO A 69 0.21 -0.75 5.04
CA PRO A 69 -0.83 0.29 5.11
C PRO A 69 -0.52 1.57 4.29
N SER A 70 0.59 1.59 3.54
CA SER A 70 0.92 2.62 2.56
C SER A 70 1.33 2.00 1.22
N MET A 71 1.26 2.81 0.16
CA MET A 71 1.57 2.38 -1.20
C MET A 71 2.59 3.34 -1.81
N SER A 72 3.68 2.79 -2.33
CA SER A 72 4.70 3.58 -3.01
C SER A 72 5.26 2.84 -4.22
N ALA A 73 5.48 3.57 -5.31
CA ALA A 73 6.17 3.03 -6.47
C ALA A 73 7.03 4.08 -7.16
N GLN A 74 8.15 3.61 -7.67
CA GLN A 74 9.03 4.37 -8.54
C GLN A 74 8.61 4.17 -9.99
N LEU A 75 8.51 5.25 -10.77
CA LEU A 75 8.30 5.20 -12.21
C LEU A 75 9.64 5.44 -12.93
N PRO A 76 9.97 4.66 -13.98
CA PRO A 76 11.10 4.94 -14.84
C PRO A 76 10.85 6.21 -15.68
N ARG A 77 11.90 7.02 -15.89
CA ARG A 77 11.81 8.31 -16.58
C ARG A 77 11.41 8.22 -18.06
N SER A 78 11.65 7.07 -18.70
CA SER A 78 11.41 6.86 -20.14
C SER A 78 9.95 6.58 -20.49
N GLU A 79 9.08 6.34 -19.51
CA GLU A 79 7.67 6.03 -19.78
C GLU A 79 6.81 7.29 -19.66
N SER A 80 6.24 7.71 -20.80
CA SER A 80 5.36 8.88 -20.92
C SER A 80 4.01 8.71 -20.20
N SER A 81 3.66 7.49 -19.82
CA SER A 81 2.52 7.14 -18.96
C SER A 81 2.73 5.72 -18.42
N LEU A 82 2.69 5.54 -17.10
CA LEU A 82 2.81 4.22 -16.48
C LEU A 82 1.57 3.91 -15.64
N THR A 83 1.18 2.64 -15.67
CA THR A 83 0.14 2.06 -14.81
C THR A 83 0.80 1.22 -13.73
N VAL A 84 0.57 1.57 -12.47
CA VAL A 84 1.05 0.80 -11.32
C VAL A 84 -0.14 0.22 -10.57
N THR A 85 -0.03 -1.05 -10.19
CA THR A 85 -1.03 -1.72 -9.36
C THR A 85 -0.45 -2.11 -8.01
N PHE A 86 -1.27 -1.97 -6.98
CA PHE A 86 -1.02 -2.42 -5.61
C PHE A 86 -2.14 -3.37 -5.20
N ASN A 87 -1.78 -4.57 -4.78
CA ASN A 87 -2.72 -5.51 -4.18
C ASN A 87 -2.65 -5.39 -2.65
N ARG A 88 -3.81 -5.31 -2.01
CA ARG A 88 -3.94 -5.20 -0.56
C ARG A 88 -5.06 -6.08 -0.05
N THR A 89 -4.90 -6.54 1.17
CA THR A 89 -5.90 -7.30 1.91
C THR A 89 -6.10 -6.64 3.27
N VAL A 90 -7.34 -6.39 3.63
CA VAL A 90 -7.71 -5.83 4.92
C VAL A 90 -8.54 -6.83 5.70
N THR A 91 -8.31 -6.89 7.00
CA THR A 91 -9.07 -7.70 7.95
C THR A 91 -9.96 -6.77 8.76
N ASN A 92 -11.24 -7.13 8.89
CA ASN A 92 -12.16 -6.39 9.76
C ASN A 92 -11.90 -6.72 11.23
N VAL A 93 -11.54 -5.71 12.02
CA VAL A 93 -11.38 -5.80 13.48
C VAL A 93 -12.38 -4.90 14.22
N GLY A 94 -13.25 -4.21 13.47
CA GLY A 94 -14.34 -3.41 14.00
C GLY A 94 -15.64 -4.21 14.13
N THR A 95 -16.76 -3.55 13.89
CA THR A 95 -18.09 -4.14 14.02
C THR A 95 -18.39 -5.16 12.91
N PRO A 96 -19.11 -6.26 13.20
CA PRO A 96 -19.62 -7.16 12.17
C PRO A 96 -20.71 -6.46 11.34
N ASN A 97 -21.03 -7.02 10.16
CA ASN A 97 -21.99 -6.44 9.21
C ASN A 97 -21.67 -4.99 8.78
N SER A 98 -20.38 -4.63 8.74
CA SER A 98 -19.89 -3.32 8.31
C SER A 98 -19.66 -3.26 6.80
N THR A 99 -19.94 -2.13 6.17
CA THR A 99 -19.60 -1.88 4.75
C THR A 99 -18.76 -0.62 4.63
N TYR A 100 -17.58 -0.76 4.06
CA TYR A 100 -16.65 0.33 3.80
C TYR A 100 -16.71 0.74 2.34
N LYS A 101 -16.71 2.06 2.08
CA LYS A 101 -16.59 2.64 0.74
C LYS A 101 -15.24 3.31 0.56
N SER A 102 -14.62 3.11 -0.59
CA SER A 102 -13.34 3.73 -0.92
C SER A 102 -13.54 5.18 -1.35
N LYS A 103 -12.72 6.08 -0.82
CA LYS A 103 -12.59 7.48 -1.24
C LYS A 103 -11.13 7.78 -1.56
N VAL A 104 -10.88 8.38 -2.72
CA VAL A 104 -9.55 8.86 -3.10
C VAL A 104 -9.51 10.37 -2.93
N VAL A 105 -8.46 10.87 -2.26
CA VAL A 105 -8.15 12.30 -2.13
C VAL A 105 -6.80 12.57 -2.77
N LEU A 106 -6.79 13.28 -3.90
CA LEU A 106 -5.56 13.72 -4.56
C LEU A 106 -4.97 14.93 -3.83
N ASN A 107 -3.65 14.96 -3.64
CA ASN A 107 -2.99 16.14 -3.11
C ASN A 107 -2.80 17.20 -4.22
N GLN A 108 -2.74 18.48 -3.83
CA GLN A 108 -2.65 19.60 -4.78
C GLN A 108 -1.49 19.41 -5.77
N GLY A 109 -1.79 19.60 -7.06
CA GLY A 109 -0.83 19.48 -8.16
C GLY A 109 -0.60 18.05 -8.66
N SER A 110 -1.20 17.03 -8.04
CA SER A 110 -1.09 15.65 -8.51
C SER A 110 -1.90 15.44 -9.79
N LYS A 111 -1.24 14.88 -10.81
CA LYS A 111 -1.87 14.43 -12.08
C LYS A 111 -2.20 12.93 -12.07
N LEU A 112 -2.20 12.30 -10.89
CA LEU A 112 -2.51 10.88 -10.75
C LEU A 112 -4.01 10.66 -10.92
N ASN A 113 -4.34 9.59 -11.64
CA ASN A 113 -5.63 8.96 -11.61
C ASN A 113 -5.51 7.67 -10.78
N VAL A 114 -6.33 7.55 -9.75
CA VAL A 114 -6.31 6.41 -8.83
C VAL A 114 -7.67 5.74 -8.85
N LYS A 115 -7.70 4.46 -9.25
CA LYS A 115 -8.88 3.61 -9.26
C LYS A 115 -8.74 2.50 -8.23
N VAL A 116 -9.81 2.23 -7.49
CA VAL A 116 -9.87 1.16 -6.49
C VAL A 116 -10.91 0.13 -6.93
N THR A 117 -10.55 -1.15 -6.93
CA THR A 117 -11.44 -2.25 -7.32
C THR A 117 -11.34 -3.42 -6.33
N PRO A 118 -12.45 -3.87 -5.72
CA PRO A 118 -13.76 -3.21 -5.69
C PRO A 118 -13.71 -1.86 -4.95
N SER A 119 -14.67 -0.96 -5.19
CA SER A 119 -14.78 0.32 -4.48
C SER A 119 -15.60 0.23 -3.18
N VAL A 120 -16.14 -0.96 -2.88
CA VAL A 120 -16.95 -1.25 -1.70
C VAL A 120 -16.51 -2.60 -1.14
N LEU A 121 -16.29 -2.66 0.18
CA LEU A 121 -15.98 -3.89 0.91
C LEU A 121 -17.03 -4.10 1.99
N SER A 122 -17.76 -5.21 1.91
CA SER A 122 -18.75 -5.61 2.91
C SER A 122 -18.23 -6.82 3.68
N PHE A 123 -18.27 -6.71 5.02
CA PHE A 123 -17.83 -7.75 5.95
C PHE A 123 -19.02 -8.19 6.79
N LYS A 124 -19.26 -9.50 6.88
CA LYS A 124 -20.31 -10.12 7.68
C LYS A 124 -19.83 -10.35 9.11
N THR A 125 -18.58 -10.80 9.27
CA THR A 125 -18.02 -11.16 10.58
C THR A 125 -16.76 -10.36 10.90
N VAL A 126 -16.41 -10.33 12.18
CA VAL A 126 -15.07 -9.94 12.63
C VAL A 126 -14.05 -10.95 12.10
N SER A 127 -12.83 -10.51 11.83
CA SER A 127 -11.72 -11.27 11.24
C SER A 127 -11.93 -11.72 9.79
N GLU A 128 -13.04 -11.34 9.14
CA GLU A 128 -13.20 -11.57 7.71
C GLU A 128 -12.19 -10.70 6.94
N LYS A 129 -11.51 -11.31 5.97
CA LYS A 129 -10.54 -10.64 5.10
C LYS A 129 -11.14 -10.32 3.74
N LYS A 130 -10.84 -9.15 3.19
CA LYS A 130 -11.18 -8.78 1.82
C LYS A 130 -9.99 -8.16 1.11
N SER A 131 -9.82 -8.52 -0.15
CA SER A 131 -8.78 -7.98 -1.01
C SER A 131 -9.32 -6.92 -1.95
N PHE A 132 -8.47 -5.95 -2.26
CA PHE A 132 -8.72 -4.93 -3.27
C PHE A 132 -7.43 -4.57 -4.01
N THR A 133 -7.61 -4.01 -5.20
CA THR A 133 -6.52 -3.53 -6.05
C THR A 133 -6.65 -2.03 -6.20
N VAL A 134 -5.53 -1.33 -6.02
CA VAL A 134 -5.37 0.09 -6.33
C VAL A 134 -4.57 0.21 -7.61
N THR A 135 -5.19 0.76 -8.65
CA THR A 135 -4.54 1.06 -9.93
C THR A 135 -4.28 2.55 -10.00
N VAL A 136 -3.02 2.93 -10.10
CA VAL A 136 -2.57 4.31 -10.28
C VAL A 136 -2.10 4.46 -11.71
N THR A 137 -2.71 5.38 -12.45
CA THR A 137 -2.27 5.79 -13.78
C THR A 137 -1.90 7.26 -13.75
N GLY A 138 -0.93 7.65 -14.56
CA GLY A 138 -0.57 9.05 -14.69
C GLY A 138 0.78 9.23 -15.34
N SER A 139 1.03 10.48 -15.72
CA SER A 139 2.35 10.96 -16.10
C SER A 139 2.77 11.96 -15.03
N ASP A 140 3.78 11.58 -14.24
CA ASP A 140 4.42 12.57 -13.39
C ASP A 140 5.33 13.41 -14.30
N SER A 141 5.05 14.72 -14.38
CA SER A 141 5.78 15.63 -15.26
C SER A 141 6.93 16.34 -14.55
N ASP A 142 6.98 16.29 -13.22
CA ASP A 142 8.02 16.96 -12.44
C ASP A 142 8.91 15.96 -11.68
N PRO A 143 10.12 15.64 -12.18
CA PRO A 143 11.03 14.73 -11.49
C PRO A 143 11.51 15.26 -10.12
N LYS A 144 11.22 16.52 -9.77
CA LYS A 144 11.61 17.11 -8.49
C LYS A 144 10.55 16.96 -7.39
N LEU A 145 9.30 16.61 -7.72
CA LEU A 145 8.20 16.56 -6.76
C LEU A 145 7.42 15.25 -6.89
N PRO A 146 7.36 14.42 -5.82
CA PRO A 146 6.56 13.21 -5.87
C PRO A 146 5.07 13.54 -5.92
N SER A 147 4.35 12.88 -6.82
CA SER A 147 2.90 12.88 -6.85
C SER A 147 2.31 12.04 -5.71
N SER A 148 1.28 12.53 -5.03
CA SER A 148 0.69 11.82 -3.89
C SER A 148 -0.83 11.92 -3.80
N ALA A 149 -1.42 10.88 -3.22
CA ALA A 149 -2.85 10.75 -2.98
C ALA A 149 -3.09 9.99 -1.67
N ASN A 150 -4.33 9.95 -1.22
CA ASN A 150 -4.76 9.16 -0.08
C ASN A 150 -5.95 8.29 -0.47
N LEU A 151 -5.86 6.99 -0.20
CA LEU A 151 -7.02 6.11 -0.16
C LEU A 151 -7.59 6.13 1.25
N ILE A 152 -8.90 6.26 1.37
CA ILE A 152 -9.63 6.18 2.63
C ILE A 152 -10.74 5.15 2.48
N TRP A 153 -10.76 4.13 3.33
CA TRP A 153 -11.92 3.27 3.53
C TRP A 153 -12.76 3.82 4.69
N SER A 154 -14.04 4.09 4.45
CA SER A 154 -14.95 4.60 5.48
C SER A 154 -16.26 3.84 5.52
N ASP A 155 -16.70 3.48 6.73
CA ASP A 155 -18.03 2.95 7.04
C ASP A 155 -18.95 4.01 7.67
N GLY A 156 -18.52 5.27 7.69
CA GLY A 156 -19.19 6.39 8.36
C GLY A 156 -18.72 6.65 9.79
N THR A 157 -18.08 5.68 10.44
CA THR A 157 -17.54 5.79 11.81
C THR A 157 -16.00 5.77 11.78
N HIS A 158 -15.43 4.75 11.16
CA HIS A 158 -14.00 4.56 10.99
C HIS A 158 -13.53 5.20 9.66
N ASN A 159 -12.28 5.67 9.66
CA ASN A 159 -11.61 6.21 8.48
C ASN A 159 -10.21 5.62 8.36
N VAL A 160 -10.07 4.56 7.58
CA VAL A 160 -8.82 3.84 7.41
C VAL A 160 -8.07 4.44 6.22
N ARG A 161 -7.07 5.28 6.52
CA ARG A 161 -6.33 6.05 5.52
C ARG A 161 -4.98 5.42 5.16
N SER A 162 -4.74 5.25 3.87
CA SER A 162 -3.48 4.81 3.29
C SER A 162 -2.90 5.86 2.33
N PRO A 163 -1.71 6.42 2.63
CA PRO A 163 -0.99 7.28 1.70
C PRO A 163 -0.54 6.50 0.45
N ILE A 164 -0.63 7.17 -0.70
CA ILE A 164 -0.13 6.70 -1.99
C ILE A 164 0.91 7.73 -2.46
N VAL A 165 2.12 7.27 -2.78
CA VAL A 165 3.21 8.12 -3.27
C VAL A 165 3.82 7.52 -4.53
N ILE A 166 3.87 8.31 -5.58
CA ILE A 166 4.52 7.96 -6.84
C ILE A 166 5.67 8.94 -7.05
N TYR A 167 6.84 8.42 -7.40
CA TYR A 167 8.04 9.25 -7.63
C TYR A 167 8.82 8.74 -8.84
N ILE A 168 9.55 9.62 -9.52
CA ILE A 168 10.39 9.26 -10.67
C ILE A 168 11.81 9.01 -10.18
N ASP A 169 12.50 8.07 -10.82
CA ASP A 169 13.93 7.88 -10.60
C ASP A 169 14.75 9.13 -10.98
N GLY A 170 15.48 9.66 -10.00
CA GLY A 170 16.39 10.78 -10.19
C GLY A 170 17.77 10.25 -10.52
N ALA A 171 18.17 10.31 -11.78
CA ALA A 171 19.57 10.12 -12.14
C ALA A 171 20.40 11.23 -11.47
N TYR A 172 21.33 10.82 -10.61
CA TYR A 172 22.54 11.61 -10.34
C TYR A 172 23.53 11.37 -11.48
#